data_AF-H9WK51-F1
#
_entry.id   AF-H9WK51-F1
#
_cell.length_a   1.000
_cell.length_b   1.000
_cell.length_c   1.000
_cell.angle_alpha   90.00
_cell.angle_beta   90.00
_cell.angle_gamma   90.00
#
_symmetry.space_group_name_H-M   'P 1'
#
loop_
_entity.id
_entity.type
_entity.pdbx_description
1 polymer ?
#
loop_
_entity_poly.entity_id
_entity_poly.type
_entity_poly.pdbx_seq_one_letter_code
_entity_poly.pdbx_strand_id
1 'polypeptide(L)'
;RANFSTGINFASGGCGLLNSTGQGLNVMSFNHQIWQFTHFASTLVKKEGRFAVESYLSKSLYCISVGGNDLVRYMLNSTYQNTTTPQELVTFLVNKYDQYLSRLYHSGARKFLLFDVSTLGCTPSSRLLGLQFGYSKANGG
;
A
#
# COMPACT_ATOMS: atom_id res chain seq x y z
N ARG A 1 -24.99 19.90 -3.81
CA ARG A 1 -24.47 18.57 -4.19
C ARG A 1 -22.95 18.61 -4.19
N ALA A 2 -22.27 17.68 -3.54
CA ALA A 2 -20.81 17.57 -3.74
C ALA A 2 -20.50 17.01 -5.13
N ASN A 3 -19.59 17.65 -5.87
CA ASN A 3 -19.17 17.22 -7.20
C ASN A 3 -17.94 16.32 -7.05
N PHE A 4 -18.11 15.01 -7.22
CA PHE A 4 -17.05 14.00 -7.12
C PHE A 4 -16.45 13.63 -8.49
N SER A 5 -16.62 14.47 -9.51
CA SER A 5 -16.25 14.16 -10.90
C SER A 5 -14.75 13.96 -11.16
N THR A 6 -13.87 14.27 -10.21
CA THR A 6 -12.40 14.26 -10.42
C THR A 6 -11.67 13.13 -9.69
N GLY A 7 -12.36 12.25 -8.97
CA GLY A 7 -11.73 11.23 -8.12
C GLY A 7 -11.10 11.79 -6.86
N ILE A 8 -10.61 10.91 -5.98
CA ILE A 8 -10.02 11.26 -4.68
C ILE A 8 -8.72 10.48 -4.50
N ASN A 9 -7.66 11.15 -4.06
CA ASN A 9 -6.35 10.54 -3.82
C ASN A 9 -6.00 10.61 -2.33
N PHE A 10 -5.84 9.45 -1.70
CA PHE A 10 -5.37 9.31 -0.32
C PHE A 10 -3.91 8.86 -0.22
N ALA A 11 -3.23 8.63 -1.36
CA ALA A 11 -1.89 8.06 -1.39
C ALA A 11 -0.83 8.99 -0.80
N SER A 12 0.15 8.40 -0.12
CA SER A 12 1.33 9.09 0.41
C SER A 12 2.60 8.38 -0.05
N GLY A 13 3.52 9.15 -0.64
CA GLY A 13 4.83 8.65 -1.06
C GLY A 13 5.62 8.12 0.14
N GLY A 14 6.37 7.03 -0.08
CA GLY A 14 7.15 6.38 0.98
C GLY A 14 6.33 5.47 1.91
N CYS A 15 5.00 5.38 1.75
CA CYS A 15 4.20 4.46 2.56
C CYS A 15 4.41 3.00 2.16
N GLY A 16 4.29 2.12 3.15
CA GLY A 16 4.25 0.68 2.96
C GLY A 16 3.04 0.06 3.65
N LEU A 17 2.95 -1.27 3.58
CA LEU A 17 2.00 -2.09 4.30
C LEU A 17 2.29 -2.10 5.80
N LEU A 18 3.55 -1.93 6.19
CA LEU A 18 3.91 -1.75 7.59
C LEU A 18 3.73 -0.28 7.98
N ASN A 19 3.08 -0.03 9.12
CA ASN A 19 2.96 1.33 9.65
C ASN A 19 4.33 1.97 9.98
N SER A 20 5.36 1.14 10.20
CA SER A 20 6.74 1.58 10.44
C SER A 20 7.48 1.95 9.14
N THR A 21 6.95 1.58 7.97
CA THR A 21 7.53 1.98 6.68
C THR A 21 7.29 3.47 6.45
N GLY A 22 8.37 4.21 6.24
CA GLY A 22 8.32 5.68 6.16
C GLY A 22 8.27 6.39 7.52
N GLN A 23 8.42 5.67 8.64
CA GLN A 23 8.52 6.29 9.97
C GLN A 23 9.70 7.27 10.02
N GLY A 24 9.44 8.49 10.50
CA GLY A 24 10.41 9.59 10.52
C GLY A 24 10.43 10.45 9.25
N LEU A 25 9.66 10.11 8.21
CA LEU A 25 9.61 10.84 6.93
C LEU A 25 8.27 11.56 6.69
N ASN A 26 7.49 11.83 7.75
CA ASN A 26 6.16 12.45 7.67
C ASN A 26 5.20 11.76 6.66
N VAL A 27 5.23 10.42 6.63
CA VAL A 27 4.45 9.58 5.72
C VAL A 27 3.11 9.21 6.34
N MET A 28 2.04 9.29 5.54
CA MET A 28 0.75 8.73 5.94
C MET A 28 0.76 7.23 5.68
N SER A 29 0.80 6.43 6.76
CA SER A 29 0.76 4.97 6.67
C SER A 29 -0.48 4.49 5.89
N PHE A 30 -0.39 3.33 5.26
CA PHE A 30 -1.54 2.79 4.51
C PHE A 30 -2.78 2.61 5.39
N ASN A 31 -2.59 2.24 6.66
CA ASN A 31 -3.68 2.22 7.65
C ASN A 31 -4.36 3.58 7.83
N HIS A 32 -3.58 4.67 7.86
CA HIS A 32 -4.12 6.02 7.96
C HIS A 32 -4.84 6.43 6.67
N GLN A 33 -4.33 6.06 5.49
CA GLN A 33 -5.01 6.31 4.21
C GLN A 33 -6.38 5.60 4.16
N ILE A 34 -6.47 4.37 4.66
CA ILE A 34 -7.74 3.65 4.80
C ILE A 34 -8.68 4.36 5.78
N TRP A 35 -8.16 4.88 6.89
CA TRP A 35 -8.97 5.68 7.82
C TRP A 35 -9.51 6.96 7.17
N GLN A 36 -8.69 7.66 6.36
CA GLN A 36 -9.16 8.85 5.63
C GLN A 36 -10.30 8.49 4.67
N PHE A 37 -10.18 7.36 3.97
CA PHE A 37 -11.25 6.84 3.11
C PHE A 37 -12.54 6.52 3.90
N THR A 38 -12.45 5.78 5.00
CA THR A 38 -13.66 5.41 5.78
C THR A 38 -14.30 6.63 6.45
N HIS A 39 -13.50 7.60 6.88
CA HIS A 39 -13.98 8.86 7.41
C HIS A 39 -14.69 9.70 6.33
N PHE A 40 -14.12 9.77 5.13
CA PHE A 40 -14.74 10.40 3.97
C PHE A 40 -16.09 9.74 3.64
N ALA A 41 -16.13 8.41 3.53
CA ALA A 41 -17.35 7.66 3.26
C ALA A 41 -18.43 7.92 4.31
N SER A 42 -18.06 7.92 5.60
CA SER A 42 -18.99 8.18 6.70
C SER A 42 -19.55 9.61 6.66
N THR A 43 -18.71 10.60 6.36
CA THR A 43 -19.15 11.98 6.17
C THR A 43 -20.09 12.11 4.98
N LEU A 44 -19.81 11.37 3.91
CA LEU A 44 -20.65 11.37 2.71
C LEU A 44 -22.03 10.76 2.98
N VAL A 45 -22.10 9.69 3.77
CA VAL A 45 -23.38 9.07 4.18
C VAL A 45 -24.26 10.09 4.90
N LYS A 46 -23.69 10.92 5.78
CA LYS A 46 -24.44 11.97 6.49
C LYS A 46 -25.02 13.02 5.56
N LYS A 47 -24.38 13.26 4.42
CA LYS A 47 -24.74 14.32 3.46
C LYS A 47 -25.70 13.86 2.37
N GLU A 48 -25.44 12.69 1.79
CA GLU A 48 -26.13 12.22 0.58
C GLU A 48 -27.01 10.97 0.85
N GLY A 49 -26.96 10.41 2.07
CA GLY A 49 -27.73 9.24 2.47
C GLY A 49 -27.04 7.91 2.17
N ARG A 50 -27.30 6.91 3.02
CA ARG A 50 -26.60 5.61 3.00
C ARG A 50 -26.67 4.87 1.67
N PHE A 51 -27.88 4.69 1.12
CA PHE A 51 -28.09 3.94 -0.12
C PHE A 51 -27.35 4.55 -1.33
N ALA A 52 -27.37 5.88 -1.45
CA ALA A 52 -26.68 6.58 -2.53
C ALA A 52 -25.16 6.36 -2.44
N VAL A 53 -24.60 6.45 -1.23
CA VAL A 53 -23.17 6.26 -1.00
C VAL A 53 -22.73 4.81 -1.20
N GLU A 54 -23.47 3.84 -0.69
CA GLU A 54 -23.16 2.41 -0.91
C GLU A 54 -23.18 2.07 -2.42
N SER A 55 -24.14 2.60 -3.18
CA SER A 55 -24.16 2.47 -4.66
C SER A 55 -22.96 3.16 -5.31
N TYR A 56 -22.56 4.34 -4.83
CA TYR A 56 -21.41 5.08 -5.37
C TYR A 56 -20.09 4.34 -5.12
N LEU A 57 -19.84 3.90 -3.88
CA LEU A 57 -18.63 3.19 -3.49
C LEU A 57 -18.49 1.85 -4.21
N SER A 58 -19.57 1.07 -4.30
CA SER A 58 -19.55 -0.24 -4.99
C SER A 58 -19.28 -0.13 -6.50
N LYS A 59 -19.59 1.02 -7.12
CA LYS A 59 -19.34 1.27 -8.55
C LYS A 59 -17.95 1.87 -8.82
N SER A 60 -17.33 2.47 -7.82
CA SER A 60 -16.01 3.13 -7.89
C SER A 60 -14.86 2.13 -8.08
N LEU A 61 -13.78 2.58 -8.72
CA LEU A 61 -12.53 1.84 -8.88
C LEU A 61 -11.50 2.29 -7.85
N TYR A 62 -10.87 1.34 -7.18
CA TYR A 62 -9.89 1.57 -6.12
C TYR A 62 -8.51 1.14 -6.60
N CYS A 63 -7.67 2.12 -6.96
CA CYS A 63 -6.30 1.90 -7.40
C CYS A 63 -5.35 1.87 -6.20
N ILE A 64 -4.64 0.77 -5.99
CA ILE A 64 -3.76 0.56 -4.82
C ILE A 64 -2.37 0.14 -5.29
N SER A 65 -1.36 0.91 -4.90
CA SER A 65 0.05 0.66 -5.13
C SER A 65 0.81 0.83 -3.82
N VAL A 66 1.09 -0.29 -3.13
CA VAL A 66 1.75 -0.31 -1.81
C VAL A 66 2.54 -1.62 -1.65
N GLY A 67 3.59 -1.61 -0.83
CA GLY A 67 4.46 -2.79 -0.60
C GLY A 67 5.91 -2.56 -1.02
N GLY A 68 6.14 -1.74 -2.04
CA GLY A 68 7.49 -1.54 -2.60
C GLY A 68 8.46 -0.91 -1.61
N ASN A 69 7.98 0.04 -0.83
CA ASN A 69 8.79 0.69 0.20
C ASN A 69 9.13 -0.26 1.37
N ASP A 70 8.30 -1.26 1.67
CA ASP A 70 8.62 -2.28 2.70
C ASP A 70 9.80 -3.14 2.25
N LEU A 71 9.80 -3.54 0.98
CA LEU A 71 10.91 -4.29 0.38
C LEU A 71 12.18 -3.43 0.34
N VAL A 72 12.12 -2.18 -0.12
CA VAL A 72 13.28 -1.27 -0.11
C VAL A 72 13.83 -1.08 1.31
N ARG A 73 12.97 -0.89 2.30
CA ARG A 73 13.38 -0.77 3.70
C ARG A 73 14.09 -2.03 4.20
N TYR A 74 13.59 -3.20 3.86
CA TYR A 74 14.24 -4.46 4.18
C TYR A 74 15.62 -4.59 3.52
N MET A 75 15.72 -4.21 2.24
CA MET A 75 16.99 -4.26 1.50
C MET A 75 18.08 -3.36 2.07
N LEU A 76 17.70 -2.21 2.60
CA LEU A 76 18.62 -1.21 3.15
C LEU A 76 18.97 -1.44 4.62
N ASN A 77 18.32 -2.39 5.30
CA ASN A 77 18.48 -2.61 6.74
C ASN A 77 19.06 -4.01 7.00
N SER A 78 20.38 -4.09 7.16
CA SER A 78 21.09 -5.34 7.45
C SER A 78 20.63 -6.02 8.74
N THR A 79 20.30 -5.24 9.78
CA THR A 79 19.73 -5.78 11.02
C THR A 79 18.40 -6.48 10.76
N TYR A 80 17.55 -5.90 9.90
CA TYR A 80 16.27 -6.51 9.54
C TYR A 80 16.48 -7.81 8.73
N GLN A 81 17.46 -7.82 7.82
CA GLN A 81 17.83 -9.03 7.05
C GLN A 81 18.35 -10.16 7.94
N ASN A 82 19.07 -9.83 9.01
CA ASN A 82 19.60 -10.82 9.94
C ASN A 82 18.51 -11.48 10.81
N THR A 83 17.38 -10.80 11.02
CA THR A 83 16.29 -11.29 11.89
C THR A 83 15.08 -11.83 11.14
N THR A 84 15.00 -11.60 9.83
CA THR A 84 13.82 -11.94 9.04
C THR A 84 14.25 -12.36 7.65
N THR A 85 13.85 -13.55 7.24
CA THR A 85 14.10 -14.04 5.89
C THR A 85 13.19 -13.33 4.88
N PRO A 86 13.55 -13.28 3.58
CA PRO A 86 12.70 -12.70 2.56
C PRO A 86 11.31 -13.37 2.49
N GLN A 87 11.24 -14.69 2.69
CA GLN A 87 9.99 -15.44 2.64
C GLN A 87 9.06 -15.09 3.81
N GLU A 88 9.60 -14.93 5.02
CA GLU A 88 8.85 -14.49 6.20
C GLU A 88 8.30 -13.07 6.00
N LEU A 89 9.12 -12.16 5.46
CA LEU A 89 8.69 -10.80 5.15
C LEU A 89 7.53 -10.82 4.14
N VAL A 90 7.69 -11.49 2.99
CA VAL A 90 6.65 -11.54 1.95
C VAL A 90 5.36 -12.14 2.50
N THR A 91 5.45 -13.23 3.26
CA THR A 91 4.28 -13.84 3.91
C THR A 91 3.59 -12.86 4.85
N PHE A 92 4.35 -12.12 5.65
CA PHE A 92 3.80 -11.11 6.54
C PHE A 92 3.13 -9.96 5.76
N LEU A 93 3.74 -9.48 4.69
CA LEU A 93 3.20 -8.41 3.85
C LEU A 93 1.91 -8.84 3.14
N VAL A 94 1.84 -10.07 2.62
CA VAL A 94 0.61 -10.62 2.01
C VAL A 94 -0.53 -10.67 3.04
N ASN A 95 -0.25 -11.15 4.25
CA ASN A 95 -1.25 -11.17 5.33
C ASN A 95 -1.74 -9.76 5.70
N LYS A 96 -0.84 -8.76 5.70
CA LYS A 96 -1.23 -7.36 5.90
C LYS A 96 -2.08 -6.84 4.76
N TYR A 97 -1.71 -7.16 3.53
CA TYR A 97 -2.46 -6.78 2.34
C TYR A 97 -3.90 -7.29 2.41
N ASP A 98 -4.07 -8.58 2.74
CA ASP A 98 -5.39 -9.21 2.90
C ASP A 98 -6.24 -8.51 3.97
N GLN A 99 -5.66 -8.22 5.13
CA GLN A 99 -6.35 -7.47 6.20
C GLN A 99 -6.84 -6.10 5.72
N TYR A 100 -6.03 -5.38 4.96
CA TYR A 100 -6.39 -4.05 4.46
C TYR A 100 -7.44 -4.11 3.35
N LEU A 101 -7.31 -5.03 2.39
CA LEU A 101 -8.31 -5.24 1.35
C LEU A 101 -9.65 -5.67 1.94
N SER A 102 -9.62 -6.57 2.91
CA SER A 102 -10.80 -6.98 3.67
C SER A 102 -11.47 -5.77 4.33
N ARG A 103 -10.72 -4.88 5.00
CA ARG A 103 -11.29 -3.68 5.62
C ARG A 103 -11.90 -2.71 4.59
N LEU A 104 -11.24 -2.51 3.46
CA LEU A 104 -11.78 -1.69 2.36
C LEU A 104 -13.08 -2.30 1.80
N TYR A 105 -13.10 -3.62 1.63
CA TYR A 105 -14.27 -4.35 1.18
C TYR A 105 -15.44 -4.20 2.16
N HIS A 106 -15.22 -4.40 3.46
CA HIS A 106 -16.25 -4.18 4.48
C HIS A 106 -16.72 -2.71 4.56
N SER A 107 -15.93 -1.78 4.04
CA SER A 107 -16.25 -0.34 3.97
C SER A 107 -16.92 0.08 2.65
N GLY A 108 -17.31 -0.87 1.80
CA GLY A 108 -18.09 -0.62 0.58
C GLY A 108 -17.30 -0.64 -0.74
N ALA A 109 -15.98 -0.79 -0.70
CA ALA A 109 -15.18 -0.94 -1.91
C ALA A 109 -15.43 -2.32 -2.57
N ARG A 110 -15.53 -2.38 -3.90
CA ARG A 110 -15.81 -3.63 -4.63
C ARG A 110 -14.91 -3.90 -5.81
N LYS A 111 -14.35 -2.86 -6.45
CA LYS A 111 -13.51 -3.01 -7.64
C LYS A 111 -12.10 -2.50 -7.34
N PHE A 112 -11.14 -3.41 -7.33
CA PHE A 112 -9.76 -3.08 -7.00
C PHE A 112 -8.87 -3.22 -8.24
N LEU A 113 -7.99 -2.25 -8.43
CA LEU A 113 -6.85 -2.35 -9.33
C LEU A 113 -5.59 -2.35 -8.46
N LEU A 114 -4.96 -3.52 -8.33
CA LEU A 114 -3.77 -3.71 -7.51
C LEU A 114 -2.54 -3.66 -8.43
N PHE A 115 -1.61 -2.76 -8.14
CA PHE A 115 -0.34 -2.69 -8.85
C PHE A 115 0.68 -3.56 -8.13
N ASP A 116 1.40 -4.37 -8.91
CA ASP A 116 2.47 -5.19 -8.39
C ASP A 116 3.63 -4.33 -7.88
N VAL A 117 4.43 -4.90 -6.99
CA VAL A 117 5.68 -4.28 -6.54
C VAL A 117 6.68 -4.32 -7.68
N SER A 118 7.04 -3.14 -8.19
CA SER A 118 8.04 -3.00 -9.25
C SER A 118 9.30 -3.81 -8.90
N THR A 119 9.87 -4.51 -9.88
CA THR A 119 11.16 -5.18 -9.72
C THR A 119 12.17 -4.17 -9.19
N LEU A 120 12.52 -4.27 -7.90
CA LEU A 120 13.30 -3.24 -7.24
C LEU A 120 14.64 -3.00 -7.93
N GLY A 121 15.18 -3.98 -8.66
CA GLY A 121 16.39 -3.83 -9.48
C GLY A 121 16.30 -2.83 -10.64
N CYS A 122 15.12 -2.31 -10.99
CA CYS A 122 14.96 -1.41 -12.16
C CYS A 122 14.86 0.07 -11.81
N THR A 123 14.87 0.46 -10.54
CA THR A 123 14.86 1.88 -10.15
C THR A 123 16.27 2.48 -10.15
N PRO A 124 16.45 3.77 -10.47
CA PRO A 124 17.78 4.40 -10.47
C PRO A 124 18.52 4.27 -9.13
N SER A 125 17.80 4.45 -8.02
CA SER A 125 18.34 4.32 -6.66
C SER A 125 18.79 2.88 -6.37
N SER A 126 18.00 1.88 -6.73
CA SER A 126 18.41 0.48 -6.54
C SER A 126 19.58 0.06 -7.41
N ARG A 127 19.69 0.59 -8.65
CA ARG A 127 20.85 0.35 -9.52
C ARG A 127 22.11 0.97 -8.95
N LEU A 128 22.01 2.19 -8.41
CA LEU A 128 23.10 2.86 -7.72
C LEU A 128 23.55 2.10 -6.47
N LEU A 129 22.60 1.59 -5.70
CA LEU A 129 22.84 0.89 -4.43
C LEU A 129 23.06 -0.62 -4.57
N GLY A 130 23.04 -1.16 -5.79
CA GLY A 130 23.25 -2.59 -6.06
C GLY A 130 22.18 -3.52 -5.45
N LEU A 131 20.97 -3.01 -5.25
CA LEU A 131 19.88 -3.75 -4.60
C LEU A 131 19.27 -4.79 -5.56
N GLN A 132 19.44 -6.09 -5.26
CA GLN A 132 18.71 -7.20 -5.90
C GLN A 132 17.83 -7.95 -4.89
N PHE A 133 16.52 -8.01 -5.16
CA PHE A 133 15.56 -8.81 -4.38
C PHE A 133 15.35 -10.14 -5.10
N GLY A 134 15.70 -11.26 -4.46
CA GLY A 134 15.42 -12.61 -4.99
C GLY A 134 16.40 -13.18 -6.03
N TYR A 135 17.50 -12.51 -6.36
CA TYR A 135 18.60 -13.12 -7.11
C TYR A 135 19.79 -13.35 -6.18
N SER A 136 20.05 -14.61 -5.82
CA SER A 136 21.37 -14.98 -5.32
C SER A 136 22.40 -14.59 -6.37
N LYS A 137 23.41 -13.81 -5.97
CA LYS A 137 24.65 -13.75 -6.75
C LYS A 137 25.15 -15.19 -6.89
N ALA A 138 25.07 -15.75 -8.10
CA ALA A 138 26.00 -16.81 -8.43
C ALA A 138 27.39 -16.22 -8.27
N ASN A 139 28.17 -16.73 -7.32
CA ASN A 139 29.58 -16.43 -7.18
C ASN A 139 30.24 -16.64 -8.54
N GLY A 140 30.79 -15.57 -9.10
CA GLY A 140 31.55 -15.61 -10.34
C GLY A 140 32.98 -15.16 -10.05
N GLY A 141 33.90 -16.13 -10.12
CA GLY A 141 35.34 -15.96 -10.42
C GLY A 141 36.19 -15.37 -9.31
#